data_AF-A0AAV2N7J8-F1
#
_entry.id   AF-A0AAV2N7J8-F1
#
_cell.length_a   1.000
_cell.length_b   1.000
_cell.length_c   1.000
_cell.angle_alpha   90.00
_cell.angle_beta   90.00
_cell.angle_gamma   90.00
#
_symmetry.space_group_name_H-M   'P 1'
#
loop_
_entity.id
_entity.type
_entity.pdbx_description
1 polymer ?
#
loop_
_entity_poly.entity_id
_entity_poly.type
_entity_poly.pdbx_seq_one_letter_code
_entity_poly.pdbx_strand_id
1 'polypeptide(L)'
;METDKVEGNAEISDSEAATIKIKEKKRNSIADIATLDIKSRLSLDKTEEACNEPHVNGVVQVNGVCDSPQRTADVTDLSPQSETMEASHLNQHEQAETLPTESKDNDIQYVSYMSELQMPDIMKLIQKDLSEPYSIYTYRYFIHNWPKLCFLAMHGDECVGAIVCKLDIHRKVIKRGYIAMLAVDVKFRKRKIGSNLVRRAIQAMVKDDADEVVLETEITNRPALRLYENLGFVRDKRLFRYYLNGVDALRLKLWLR
;
A
#
# COMPACT_ATOMS: atom_id res chain seq x y z
N MET A 1 46.41 17.22 -68.72
CA MET A 1 46.52 17.67 -67.31
C MET A 1 45.09 17.91 -66.78
N GLU A 2 44.26 16.91 -66.49
CA GLU A 2 44.53 15.57 -65.89
C GLU A 2 45.24 15.71 -64.53
N THR A 3 44.91 15.06 -63.40
CA THR A 3 43.95 13.97 -62.97
C THR A 3 43.59 14.19 -61.47
N ASP A 4 42.54 13.65 -60.79
CA ASP A 4 41.33 12.89 -61.15
C ASP A 4 40.24 12.96 -60.05
N LYS A 5 39.16 12.15 -60.15
CA LYS A 5 38.21 11.82 -59.07
C LYS A 5 38.80 10.81 -58.04
N VAL A 6 38.39 10.94 -56.77
CA VAL A 6 38.05 9.77 -55.91
C VAL A 6 36.86 10.12 -55.00
N GLU A 7 35.73 9.43 -55.17
CA GLU A 7 34.66 9.35 -54.18
C GLU A 7 34.93 8.17 -53.24
N GLY A 8 35.03 8.42 -51.93
CA GLY A 8 35.28 7.38 -50.93
C GLY A 8 33.98 6.80 -50.37
N ASN A 9 33.48 5.73 -50.99
CA ASN A 9 32.39 4.93 -50.40
C ASN A 9 32.93 4.13 -49.22
N ALA A 10 32.45 4.40 -48.00
CA ALA A 10 32.79 3.60 -46.83
C ALA A 10 31.85 2.38 -46.74
N GLU A 11 32.33 1.21 -47.16
CA GLU A 11 31.64 -0.06 -46.92
C GLU A 11 31.62 -0.36 -45.41
N ILE A 12 30.42 -0.33 -44.82
CA ILE A 12 30.21 -0.74 -43.43
C ILE A 12 30.25 -2.26 -43.38
N SER A 13 31.20 -2.83 -42.64
CA SER A 13 31.39 -4.27 -42.55
C SER A 13 30.28 -4.98 -41.76
N ASP A 14 29.73 -6.06 -42.32
CA ASP A 14 28.60 -6.82 -41.76
C ASP A 14 28.82 -7.39 -40.33
N SER A 15 30.06 -7.40 -39.84
CA SER A 15 30.42 -7.87 -38.49
C SER A 15 29.90 -6.98 -37.35
N GLU A 16 29.72 -5.67 -37.56
CA GLU A 16 29.24 -4.78 -36.49
C GLU A 16 27.72 -4.89 -36.29
N ALA A 17 26.94 -5.03 -37.37
CA ALA A 17 25.50 -5.20 -37.31
C ALA A 17 25.07 -6.47 -36.55
N ALA A 18 25.82 -7.56 -36.69
CA ALA A 18 25.61 -8.80 -35.91
C ALA A 18 25.87 -8.58 -34.41
N THR A 19 26.91 -7.84 -34.06
CA THR A 19 27.31 -7.58 -32.66
C THR A 19 26.28 -6.69 -31.94
N ILE A 20 25.69 -5.72 -32.64
CA ILE A 20 24.61 -4.87 -32.10
C ILE A 20 23.33 -5.70 -31.88
N LYS A 21 22.90 -6.51 -32.85
CA LYS A 21 21.73 -7.42 -32.71
C LYS A 21 21.86 -8.39 -31.54
N ILE A 22 23.07 -8.93 -31.28
CA ILE A 22 23.31 -9.82 -30.13
C ILE A 22 23.21 -9.04 -28.80
N LYS A 23 23.66 -7.79 -28.73
CA LYS A 23 23.52 -6.93 -27.53
C LYS A 23 22.07 -6.54 -27.23
N GLU A 24 21.28 -6.17 -28.24
CA GLU A 24 19.86 -5.86 -28.07
C GLU A 24 19.07 -7.10 -27.64
N LYS A 25 19.25 -8.24 -28.32
CA LYS A 25 18.54 -9.49 -27.99
C LYS A 25 18.84 -9.97 -26.55
N LYS A 26 20.07 -9.73 -26.07
CA LYS A 26 20.46 -10.07 -24.68
C LYS A 26 19.91 -9.08 -23.65
N ARG A 27 19.78 -7.79 -23.97
CA ARG A 27 19.11 -6.80 -23.10
C ARG A 27 17.63 -7.12 -22.92
N ASN A 28 16.91 -7.40 -24.01
CA ASN A 28 15.48 -7.72 -23.94
C ASN A 28 15.25 -8.97 -23.09
N SER A 29 16.06 -10.03 -23.25
CA SER A 29 15.91 -11.26 -22.44
C SER A 29 16.05 -11.04 -20.93
N ILE A 30 16.87 -10.06 -20.48
CA ILE A 30 17.05 -9.79 -19.04
C ILE A 30 15.88 -8.96 -18.50
N ALA A 31 15.38 -8.00 -19.28
CA ALA A 31 14.17 -7.25 -18.93
C ALA A 31 12.95 -8.19 -18.84
N ASP A 32 12.76 -9.06 -19.84
CA ASP A 32 11.69 -10.06 -19.85
C ASP A 32 11.75 -10.99 -18.63
N ILE A 33 12.94 -11.50 -18.28
CA ILE A 33 13.13 -12.35 -17.08
C ILE A 33 12.84 -11.56 -15.79
N ALA A 34 13.30 -10.31 -15.68
CA ALA A 34 13.02 -9.46 -14.51
C ALA A 34 11.52 -9.15 -14.37
N THR A 35 10.84 -8.76 -15.46
CA THR A 35 9.39 -8.50 -15.46
C THR A 35 8.58 -9.77 -15.21
N LEU A 36 9.03 -10.96 -15.63
CA LEU A 36 8.41 -12.24 -15.30
C LEU A 36 8.58 -12.62 -13.82
N ASP A 37 9.78 -12.46 -13.27
CA ASP A 37 10.08 -12.66 -11.84
C ASP A 37 9.25 -11.68 -10.97
N ILE A 38 9.16 -10.41 -11.36
CA ILE A 38 8.29 -9.41 -10.72
C ILE A 38 6.82 -9.83 -10.81
N LYS A 39 6.32 -10.28 -11.97
CA LYS A 39 4.93 -10.77 -12.10
C LYS A 39 4.65 -11.96 -11.17
N SER A 40 5.57 -12.91 -11.02
CA SER A 40 5.42 -14.03 -10.07
C SER A 40 5.48 -13.63 -8.60
N ARG A 41 6.22 -12.56 -8.24
CA ARG A 41 6.26 -12.03 -6.87
C ARG A 41 5.04 -11.15 -6.52
N LEU A 42 4.41 -10.59 -7.55
CA LEU A 42 3.23 -9.72 -7.46
C LEU A 42 1.91 -10.47 -7.63
N SER A 43 1.89 -11.72 -8.09
CA SER A 43 0.65 -12.50 -8.21
C SER A 43 -0.01 -12.66 -6.84
N LEU A 44 -1.28 -12.29 -6.77
CA LEU A 44 -2.18 -12.63 -5.66
C LEU A 44 -2.92 -13.89 -6.09
N ASP A 45 -2.94 -14.91 -5.24
CA ASP A 45 -3.77 -16.09 -5.48
C ASP A 45 -5.23 -15.65 -5.53
N LYS A 46 -5.90 -16.00 -6.63
CA LYS A 46 -7.30 -15.63 -6.85
C LYS A 46 -8.22 -16.63 -6.16
N THR A 47 -8.97 -16.17 -5.17
CA THR A 47 -10.34 -16.66 -4.99
C THR A 47 -11.24 -15.82 -5.89
N GLU A 48 -11.89 -16.47 -6.85
CA GLU A 48 -12.84 -15.83 -7.76
C GLU A 48 -14.24 -15.95 -7.18
N GLU A 49 -14.91 -14.81 -6.95
CA GLU A 49 -16.36 -14.75 -6.87
C GLU A 49 -16.85 -13.69 -7.88
N ALA A 50 -17.71 -14.13 -8.78
CA ALA A 50 -18.35 -13.31 -9.79
C ALA A 50 -19.82 -13.11 -9.43
N CYS A 51 -20.31 -11.88 -9.53
CA CYS A 51 -21.74 -11.61 -9.67
C CYS A 51 -21.96 -10.35 -10.51
N ASN A 52 -23.03 -10.36 -11.29
CA ASN A 52 -23.29 -9.39 -12.36
C ASN A 52 -24.08 -8.16 -11.88
N GLU A 53 -23.85 -7.03 -12.55
CA GLU A 53 -24.78 -5.90 -12.67
C GLU A 53 -25.89 -6.19 -13.73
N PRO A 54 -26.87 -5.30 -13.98
CA PRO A 54 -27.37 -4.17 -13.17
C PRO A 54 -28.91 -4.22 -12.98
N HIS A 55 -29.49 -3.50 -12.01
CA HIS A 55 -30.93 -3.16 -12.00
C HIS A 55 -31.18 -1.69 -11.60
N VAL A 56 -32.21 -1.09 -12.21
CA VAL A 56 -32.53 0.35 -12.20
C VAL A 56 -33.92 0.59 -11.58
N ASN A 57 -34.21 1.85 -11.21
CA ASN A 57 -35.43 2.41 -10.58
C ASN A 57 -35.43 2.37 -9.03
N GLY A 58 -35.96 3.35 -8.32
CA GLY A 58 -36.62 4.60 -8.74
C GLY A 58 -36.93 5.52 -7.55
N VAL A 59 -37.28 6.78 -7.83
CA VAL A 59 -37.46 7.86 -6.84
C VAL A 59 -38.75 7.71 -6.01
N VAL A 60 -38.69 7.92 -4.69
CA VAL A 60 -39.77 8.51 -3.88
C VAL A 60 -39.19 9.43 -2.79
N GLN A 61 -39.63 10.69 -2.74
CA GLN A 61 -39.46 11.58 -1.60
C GLN A 61 -40.58 11.36 -0.57
N VAL A 62 -40.26 11.38 0.73
CA VAL A 62 -41.23 11.75 1.77
C VAL A 62 -40.55 12.67 2.80
N ASN A 63 -41.12 13.86 2.98
CA ASN A 63 -40.74 14.78 4.05
C ASN A 63 -41.35 14.30 5.38
N GLY A 64 -40.58 14.34 6.48
CA GLY A 64 -41.06 14.03 7.82
C GLY A 64 -40.33 14.86 8.87
N VAL A 65 -41.00 15.90 9.38
CA VAL A 65 -40.50 16.77 10.46
C VAL A 65 -41.05 16.28 11.80
N CYS A 66 -40.16 15.90 12.72
CA CYS A 66 -40.40 15.87 14.18
C CYS A 66 -39.02 15.64 14.85
N ASP A 67 -38.37 16.64 15.44
CA ASP A 67 -38.68 17.41 16.65
C ASP A 67 -38.21 16.71 17.94
N SER A 68 -37.50 17.45 18.78
CA SER A 68 -36.66 16.95 19.88
C SER A 68 -37.29 17.19 21.24
N PRO A 69 -37.25 16.22 22.18
CA PRO A 69 -37.51 16.50 23.58
C PRO A 69 -36.22 16.66 24.40
N GLN A 70 -35.96 17.86 24.92
CA GLN A 70 -35.17 18.05 26.14
C GLN A 70 -36.10 18.12 27.36
N ARG A 71 -35.80 17.33 28.41
CA ARG A 71 -36.20 17.48 29.84
C ARG A 71 -35.90 16.17 30.59
N THR A 72 -35.54 16.11 31.87
CA THR A 72 -34.99 17.08 32.84
C THR A 72 -34.24 16.28 33.91
N ALA A 73 -33.47 16.93 34.78
CA ALA A 73 -32.84 16.27 35.93
C ALA A 73 -33.86 15.72 36.93
N ASP A 74 -33.49 14.66 37.66
CA ASP A 74 -33.63 14.69 39.12
C ASP A 74 -32.64 13.74 39.84
N VAL A 75 -32.52 13.92 41.16
CA VAL A 75 -31.43 13.42 42.02
C VAL A 75 -31.86 12.22 42.87
N THR A 76 -30.97 11.26 43.17
CA THR A 76 -30.78 10.73 44.56
C THR A 76 -29.55 9.83 44.72
N ASP A 77 -29.05 9.84 45.95
CA ASP A 77 -27.85 9.20 46.48
C ASP A 77 -28.13 7.78 47.04
N LEU A 78 -27.08 6.94 47.12
CA LEU A 78 -26.68 6.15 48.31
C LEU A 78 -25.81 4.92 47.95
N SER A 79 -24.61 4.87 48.53
CA SER A 79 -23.79 3.65 48.72
C SER A 79 -23.96 3.11 50.15
N PRO A 80 -23.59 1.85 50.43
CA PRO A 80 -22.51 1.64 51.41
C PRO A 80 -21.59 0.43 51.11
N GLN A 81 -20.55 0.26 51.96
CA GLN A 81 -19.57 -0.83 51.97
C GLN A 81 -19.85 -1.78 53.17
N SER A 82 -19.05 -2.77 53.61
CA SER A 82 -17.64 -3.19 53.37
C SER A 82 -17.45 -4.67 53.79
N GLU A 83 -16.20 -5.11 54.06
CA GLU A 83 -15.79 -6.31 54.85
C GLU A 83 -15.81 -7.68 54.09
N THR A 84 -14.67 -8.34 53.76
CA THR A 84 -13.64 -9.08 54.56
C THR A 84 -14.17 -10.37 55.22
N MET A 85 -13.50 -11.54 55.27
CA MET A 85 -12.10 -11.97 54.99
C MET A 85 -12.04 -13.53 54.82
N GLU A 86 -10.96 -14.08 54.23
CA GLU A 86 -10.32 -15.45 54.37
C GLU A 86 -11.13 -16.75 54.71
N ALA A 87 -10.72 -18.00 54.40
CA ALA A 87 -9.77 -18.64 53.46
C ALA A 87 -9.91 -20.18 53.56
N SER A 88 -9.60 -20.97 52.51
CA SER A 88 -8.99 -22.34 52.60
C SER A 88 -8.84 -23.06 51.24
N HIS A 89 -7.81 -23.92 51.14
CA HIS A 89 -7.54 -24.88 50.06
C HIS A 89 -8.59 -26.05 50.04
N LEU A 90 -8.71 -26.98 49.08
CA LEU A 90 -7.72 -27.61 48.17
C LEU A 90 -8.43 -28.40 47.02
N ASN A 91 -7.83 -28.45 45.82
CA ASN A 91 -8.07 -29.35 44.67
C ASN A 91 -9.47 -29.92 44.33
N GLN A 92 -9.89 -29.69 43.07
CA GLN A 92 -10.16 -30.82 42.15
C GLN A 92 -10.09 -30.45 40.66
N HIS A 93 -9.34 -31.28 39.93
CA HIS A 93 -9.32 -31.54 38.49
C HIS A 93 -9.27 -30.40 37.45
N GLU A 94 -8.12 -30.34 36.78
CA GLU A 94 -7.99 -29.93 35.39
C GLU A 94 -8.95 -30.72 34.47
N GLN A 95 -9.80 -30.00 33.74
CA GLN A 95 -10.14 -30.35 32.37
C GLN A 95 -9.90 -29.12 31.50
N ALA A 96 -8.76 -29.10 30.82
CA ALA A 96 -8.47 -28.10 29.81
C ALA A 96 -9.35 -28.40 28.58
N GLU A 97 -10.52 -27.75 28.51
CA GLU A 97 -11.26 -27.63 27.26
C GLU A 97 -10.40 -26.88 26.25
N THR A 98 -9.68 -27.66 25.46
CA THR A 98 -8.90 -27.20 24.31
C THR A 98 -9.88 -26.84 23.20
N LEU A 99 -10.52 -25.68 23.35
CA LEU A 99 -11.15 -24.99 22.23
C LEU A 99 -10.12 -24.95 21.10
N PRO A 100 -10.42 -25.52 19.91
CA PRO A 100 -9.54 -25.38 18.77
C PRO A 100 -9.38 -23.89 18.49
N THR A 101 -8.15 -23.39 18.56
CA THR A 101 -7.85 -22.02 18.13
C THR A 101 -7.86 -21.99 16.61
N GLU A 102 -9.07 -22.15 16.04
CA GLU A 102 -9.40 -21.91 14.65
C GLU A 102 -8.88 -20.53 14.29
N SER A 103 -7.84 -20.50 13.45
CA SER A 103 -7.11 -19.30 13.12
C SER A 103 -8.00 -18.35 12.34
N LYS A 104 -8.53 -17.31 13.01
CA LYS A 104 -9.26 -16.17 12.42
C LYS A 104 -8.36 -15.27 11.55
N ASP A 105 -7.46 -15.85 10.75
CA ASP A 105 -6.47 -15.09 9.99
C ASP A 105 -7.00 -14.56 8.64
N ASN A 106 -8.18 -15.03 8.20
CA ASN A 106 -8.76 -14.71 6.89
C ASN A 106 -9.68 -13.47 6.85
N ASP A 107 -9.98 -12.84 7.97
CA ASP A 107 -10.95 -11.72 8.05
C ASP A 107 -10.37 -10.34 7.65
N ILE A 108 -9.54 -10.30 6.59
CA ILE A 108 -8.97 -9.04 6.06
C ILE A 108 -9.44 -8.82 4.62
N GLN A 109 -10.46 -7.97 4.46
CA GLN A 109 -10.93 -7.53 3.15
C GLN A 109 -10.07 -6.36 2.66
N TYR A 110 -9.67 -6.38 1.39
CA TYR A 110 -8.94 -5.27 0.77
C TYR A 110 -9.85 -4.51 -0.19
N VAL A 111 -10.09 -3.24 0.09
CA VAL A 111 -10.97 -2.38 -0.71
C VAL A 111 -10.18 -1.23 -1.34
N SER A 112 -10.64 -0.75 -2.49
CA SER A 112 -10.16 0.53 -3.04
C SER A 112 -10.77 1.69 -2.27
N TYR A 113 -10.08 2.84 -2.25
CA TYR A 113 -10.67 4.09 -1.78
C TYR A 113 -11.87 4.48 -2.66
N MET A 114 -12.99 4.84 -2.03
CA MET A 114 -14.25 5.18 -2.68
C MET A 114 -14.75 6.61 -2.39
N SER A 115 -14.55 7.14 -1.17
CA SER A 115 -15.06 8.47 -0.81
C SER A 115 -14.32 9.12 0.37
N GLU A 116 -14.45 10.44 0.54
CA GLU A 116 -13.87 11.16 1.70
C GLU A 116 -14.39 10.66 3.06
N LEU A 117 -15.49 9.88 3.11
CA LEU A 117 -15.95 9.24 4.35
C LEU A 117 -14.90 8.29 4.95
N GLN A 118 -14.01 7.72 4.12
CA GLN A 118 -12.91 6.86 4.55
C GLN A 118 -11.63 7.64 4.94
N MET A 119 -11.60 8.96 4.71
CA MET A 119 -10.43 9.79 5.02
C MET A 119 -10.09 9.84 6.53
N PRO A 120 -11.06 9.96 7.46
CA PRO A 120 -10.76 9.96 8.90
C PRO A 120 -9.99 8.71 9.34
N ASP A 121 -10.33 7.53 8.80
CA ASP A 121 -9.65 6.27 9.11
C ASP A 121 -8.23 6.22 8.55
N ILE A 122 -8.04 6.66 7.30
CA ILE A 122 -6.73 6.81 6.66
C ILE A 122 -5.84 7.72 7.51
N MET A 123 -6.36 8.88 7.93
CA MET A 123 -5.64 9.85 8.75
C MET A 123 -5.31 9.28 10.13
N LYS A 124 -6.28 8.62 10.80
CA LYS A 124 -6.12 7.98 12.11
C LYS A 124 -5.00 6.94 12.12
N LEU A 125 -4.91 6.09 11.08
CA LEU A 125 -3.82 5.13 10.93
C LEU A 125 -2.47 5.82 10.69
N ILE A 126 -2.43 6.77 9.75
CA ILE A 126 -1.18 7.39 9.31
C ILE A 126 -0.57 8.31 10.37
N GLN A 127 -1.38 9.13 11.05
CA GLN A 127 -0.93 10.01 12.15
C GLN A 127 -0.42 9.24 13.37
N LYS A 128 -0.89 8.00 13.56
CA LYS A 128 -0.44 7.10 14.63
C LYS A 128 0.90 6.42 14.32
N ASP A 129 1.15 6.11 13.05
CA ASP A 129 2.24 5.22 12.63
C ASP A 129 3.43 5.93 11.95
N LEU A 130 3.25 7.14 11.39
CA LEU A 130 4.32 7.88 10.69
C LEU A 130 4.82 9.08 11.50
N SER A 131 6.13 9.35 11.40
CA SER A 131 6.83 10.42 12.12
C SER A 131 6.56 11.83 11.58
N GLU A 132 5.93 11.95 10.41
CA GLU A 132 5.75 13.21 9.68
C GLU A 132 4.29 13.71 9.77
N PRO A 133 4.03 14.93 10.29
CA PRO A 133 2.68 15.47 10.42
C PRO A 133 2.16 16.00 9.08
N TYR A 134 1.35 15.20 8.39
CA TYR A 134 0.70 15.60 7.14
C TYR A 134 -0.52 16.51 7.36
N SER A 135 -0.59 17.59 6.59
CA SER A 135 -1.78 18.45 6.51
C SER A 135 -2.95 17.74 5.81
N ILE A 136 -4.17 18.17 6.12
CA ILE A 136 -5.40 17.72 5.41
C ILE A 136 -5.29 17.88 3.88
N TYR A 137 -4.64 18.94 3.42
CA TYR A 137 -4.41 19.21 2.00
C TYR A 137 -3.50 18.16 1.33
N THR A 138 -2.54 17.59 2.08
CA THR A 138 -1.67 16.53 1.59
C THR A 138 -2.46 15.27 1.31
N TYR A 139 -3.33 14.82 2.22
CA TYR A 139 -4.21 13.68 1.99
C TYR A 139 -5.14 13.92 0.79
N ARG A 140 -5.82 15.08 0.77
CA ARG A 140 -6.71 15.48 -0.32
C ARG A 140 -6.01 15.53 -1.68
N TYR A 141 -4.77 15.98 -1.73
CA TYR A 141 -3.98 15.99 -2.96
C TYR A 141 -3.80 14.58 -3.54
N PHE A 142 -3.49 13.58 -2.73
CA PHE A 142 -3.33 12.21 -3.22
C PHE A 142 -4.67 11.56 -3.61
N ILE A 143 -5.67 11.59 -2.72
CA ILE A 143 -6.91 10.83 -2.91
C ILE A 143 -7.80 11.40 -4.03
N HIS A 144 -7.74 12.70 -4.33
CA HIS A 144 -8.49 13.28 -5.45
C HIS A 144 -7.82 13.05 -6.81
N ASN A 145 -6.48 13.10 -6.88
CA ASN A 145 -5.76 12.92 -8.15
C ASN A 145 -5.52 11.44 -8.50
N TRP A 146 -5.38 10.57 -7.49
CA TRP A 146 -5.12 9.13 -7.67
C TRP A 146 -5.97 8.22 -6.75
N PRO A 147 -7.31 8.36 -6.72
CA PRO A 147 -8.17 7.54 -5.86
C PRO A 147 -7.97 6.03 -6.14
N LYS A 148 -7.84 5.66 -7.41
CA LYS A 148 -7.61 4.26 -7.86
C LYS A 148 -6.27 3.64 -7.43
N LEU A 149 -5.34 4.44 -6.89
CA LEU A 149 -4.05 3.96 -6.36
C LEU A 149 -4.04 3.90 -4.82
N CYS A 150 -5.15 4.25 -4.17
CA CYS A 150 -5.30 4.21 -2.72
C CYS A 150 -6.14 2.98 -2.33
N PHE A 151 -5.65 2.20 -1.36
CA PHE A 151 -6.28 0.96 -0.92
C PHE A 151 -6.29 0.86 0.61
N LEU A 152 -7.33 0.21 1.13
CA LEU A 152 -7.54 -0.03 2.56
C LEU A 152 -7.59 -1.54 2.83
N ALA A 153 -7.22 -1.91 4.04
CA ALA A 153 -7.42 -3.23 4.61
C ALA A 153 -8.42 -3.10 5.77
N MET A 154 -9.56 -3.76 5.64
CA MET A 154 -10.68 -3.74 6.56
C MET A 154 -10.76 -5.06 7.32
N HIS A 155 -11.15 -5.00 8.59
CA HIS A 155 -11.43 -6.15 9.45
C HIS A 155 -12.81 -5.93 10.08
N GLY A 156 -13.84 -6.54 9.48
CA GLY A 156 -15.20 -6.00 9.56
C GLY A 156 -15.22 -4.53 9.12
N ASP A 157 -15.85 -3.67 9.92
CA ASP A 157 -15.92 -2.22 9.67
C ASP A 157 -14.64 -1.45 10.11
N GLU A 158 -13.68 -2.09 10.79
CA GLU A 158 -12.45 -1.41 11.24
C GLU A 158 -11.41 -1.33 10.12
N CYS A 159 -10.99 -0.12 9.76
CA CYS A 159 -9.83 0.09 8.88
C CYS A 159 -8.53 -0.17 9.66
N VAL A 160 -7.84 -1.27 9.32
CA VAL A 160 -6.62 -1.75 10.00
C VAL A 160 -5.34 -1.54 9.20
N GLY A 161 -5.45 -1.07 7.95
CA GLY A 161 -4.29 -0.68 7.14
C GLY A 161 -4.69 0.19 5.95
N ALA A 162 -3.79 1.08 5.54
CA ALA A 162 -4.01 1.98 4.41
C ALA A 162 -2.70 2.19 3.62
N ILE A 163 -2.83 2.27 2.29
CA ILE A 163 -1.77 2.72 1.39
C ILE A 163 -2.27 3.85 0.51
N VAL A 164 -1.45 4.90 0.36
CA VAL A 164 -1.73 6.08 -0.45
C VAL A 164 -0.57 6.30 -1.41
N CYS A 165 -0.90 6.43 -2.69
CA CYS A 165 0.05 6.44 -3.79
C CYS A 165 -0.26 7.52 -4.83
N LYS A 166 0.71 7.80 -5.70
CA LYS A 166 0.49 8.55 -6.96
C LYS A 166 1.22 7.90 -8.13
N LEU A 167 0.89 8.33 -9.34
CA LEU A 167 1.56 7.96 -10.58
C LEU A 167 1.71 9.19 -11.49
N ASP A 168 2.93 9.53 -11.85
CA ASP A 168 3.24 10.82 -12.50
C ASP A 168 4.43 10.70 -13.48
N ILE A 169 4.54 11.61 -14.45
CA ILE A 169 5.59 11.58 -15.48
C ILE A 169 6.86 12.24 -14.94
N HIS A 170 7.84 11.44 -14.56
CA HIS A 170 9.15 11.91 -14.14
C HIS A 170 10.07 12.17 -15.34
N ARG A 171 10.82 13.28 -15.30
CA ARG A 171 11.79 13.68 -16.34
C ARG A 171 11.21 13.70 -17.77
N LYS A 172 9.90 13.97 -17.92
CA LYS A 172 9.16 14.02 -19.20
C LYS A 172 9.09 12.70 -19.99
N VAL A 173 9.55 11.57 -19.43
CA VAL A 173 9.63 10.29 -20.15
C VAL A 173 9.19 9.09 -19.31
N ILE A 174 9.57 9.04 -18.02
CA ILE A 174 9.40 7.83 -17.20
C ILE A 174 8.11 7.95 -16.38
N LYS A 175 7.18 7.01 -16.52
CA LYS A 175 5.94 6.99 -15.75
C LYS A 175 6.20 6.34 -14.40
N ARG A 176 6.33 7.16 -13.37
CA ARG A 176 6.85 6.79 -12.04
C ARG A 176 5.75 6.70 -11.01
N GLY A 177 5.55 5.50 -10.47
CA GLY A 177 4.76 5.26 -9.27
C GLY A 177 5.48 5.78 -8.01
N TYR A 178 4.73 6.29 -7.05
CA TYR A 178 5.25 6.72 -5.76
C TYR A 178 4.35 6.23 -4.63
N ILE A 179 4.92 5.54 -3.65
CA ILE A 179 4.24 5.16 -2.40
C ILE A 179 4.50 6.28 -1.40
N ALA A 180 3.47 7.07 -1.11
CA ALA A 180 3.58 8.25 -0.26
C ALA A 180 3.41 7.89 1.22
N MET A 181 2.40 7.07 1.53
CA MET A 181 2.08 6.68 2.90
C MET A 181 1.65 5.21 2.93
N LEU A 182 2.13 4.46 3.92
CA LEU A 182 1.72 3.08 4.23
C LEU A 182 1.65 2.94 5.74
N ALA A 183 0.49 2.58 6.27
CA ALA A 183 0.27 2.31 7.69
C ALA A 183 -0.51 1.00 7.87
N VAL A 184 -0.24 0.28 8.95
CA VAL A 184 -0.95 -0.96 9.33
C VAL A 184 -0.94 -1.01 10.85
N ASP A 185 -2.12 -1.08 11.46
CA ASP A 185 -2.26 -1.05 12.91
C ASP A 185 -1.39 -2.13 13.56
N VAL A 186 -0.71 -1.74 14.64
CA VAL A 186 0.28 -2.56 15.36
C VAL A 186 -0.26 -3.96 15.71
N LYS A 187 -1.56 -4.07 16.05
CA LYS A 187 -2.23 -5.35 16.38
C LYS A 187 -2.32 -6.30 15.18
N PHE A 188 -2.39 -5.75 13.97
CA PHE A 188 -2.59 -6.47 12.70
C PHE A 188 -1.30 -6.62 11.88
N ARG A 189 -0.16 -6.10 12.37
CA ARG A 189 1.15 -6.30 11.75
C ARG A 189 1.58 -7.78 11.75
N LYS A 190 2.59 -8.09 10.94
CA LYS A 190 3.11 -9.46 10.68
C LYS A 190 2.15 -10.37 9.89
N ARG A 191 0.85 -10.09 9.83
CA ARG A 191 -0.18 -10.78 9.00
C ARG A 191 -0.12 -10.46 7.48
N LYS A 192 1.06 -10.13 6.94
CA LYS A 192 1.33 -9.75 5.53
C LYS A 192 0.51 -8.57 4.92
N ILE A 193 -0.42 -7.94 5.66
CA ILE A 193 -1.30 -6.86 5.19
C ILE A 193 -0.55 -5.76 4.41
N GLY A 194 0.53 -5.21 4.98
CA GLY A 194 1.32 -4.17 4.31
C GLY A 194 1.93 -4.64 2.99
N SER A 195 2.36 -5.90 2.89
CA SER A 195 2.85 -6.46 1.63
C SER A 195 1.74 -6.61 0.59
N ASN A 196 0.53 -6.98 1.01
CA ASN A 196 -0.63 -7.11 0.10
C ASN A 196 -1.15 -5.76 -0.39
N LEU A 197 -1.18 -4.74 0.49
CA LEU A 197 -1.48 -3.36 0.10
C LEU A 197 -0.49 -2.85 -0.95
N VAL A 198 0.82 -3.03 -0.72
CA VAL A 198 1.87 -2.63 -1.68
C VAL A 198 1.75 -3.41 -2.99
N ARG A 199 1.50 -4.73 -2.98
CA ARG A 199 1.24 -5.50 -4.21
C ARG A 199 0.06 -4.96 -5.01
N ARG A 200 -1.07 -4.67 -4.35
CA ARG A 200 -2.27 -4.12 -5.01
C ARG A 200 -2.00 -2.75 -5.64
N ALA A 201 -1.28 -1.87 -4.94
CA ALA A 201 -0.87 -0.58 -5.48
C ALA A 201 0.08 -0.72 -6.68
N ILE A 202 1.08 -1.61 -6.62
CA ILE A 202 1.99 -1.86 -7.76
C ILE A 202 1.23 -2.47 -8.94
N GLN A 203 0.32 -3.43 -8.71
CA GLN A 203 -0.53 -3.97 -9.77
C GLN A 203 -1.38 -2.90 -10.46
N ALA A 204 -1.93 -1.94 -9.70
CA ALA A 204 -2.67 -0.81 -10.25
C ALA A 204 -1.77 0.14 -11.06
N MET A 205 -0.56 0.44 -10.56
CA MET A 205 0.45 1.21 -11.28
C MET A 205 0.90 0.53 -12.58
N VAL A 206 1.11 -0.80 -12.57
CA VAL A 206 1.48 -1.60 -13.75
C VAL A 206 0.37 -1.61 -14.80
N LYS A 207 -0.92 -1.70 -14.38
CA LYS A 207 -2.07 -1.54 -15.28
C LYS A 207 -2.14 -0.17 -15.93
N ASP A 208 -1.59 0.85 -15.28
CA ASP A 208 -1.42 2.20 -15.80
C ASP A 208 -0.02 2.42 -16.43
N ASP A 209 0.68 1.40 -16.93
CA ASP A 209 1.98 1.52 -17.61
C ASP A 209 3.11 2.20 -16.78
N ALA A 210 3.15 2.01 -15.46
CA ALA A 210 4.29 2.46 -14.66
C ALA A 210 5.58 1.71 -15.03
N ASP A 211 6.67 2.45 -15.26
CA ASP A 211 7.99 1.91 -15.58
C ASP A 211 8.81 1.62 -14.32
N GLU A 212 8.59 2.38 -13.24
CA GLU A 212 9.25 2.20 -11.94
C GLU A 212 8.35 2.66 -10.79
N VAL A 213 8.57 2.13 -9.58
CA VAL A 213 7.94 2.57 -8.33
C VAL A 213 9.02 2.96 -7.32
N VAL A 214 8.85 4.10 -6.66
CA VAL A 214 9.80 4.60 -5.64
C VAL A 214 9.11 5.01 -4.35
N LEU A 215 9.88 5.04 -3.27
CA LEU A 215 9.47 5.52 -1.94
C LEU A 215 10.68 5.94 -1.11
N GLU A 216 10.44 6.65 -0.02
CA GLU A 216 11.43 6.92 1.03
C GLU A 216 11.01 6.27 2.36
N THR A 217 11.99 5.77 3.12
CA THR A 217 11.81 5.34 4.50
C THR A 217 13.02 5.76 5.34
N GLU A 218 12.82 6.02 6.64
CA GLU A 218 13.94 6.24 7.58
C GLU A 218 14.92 5.06 7.52
N ILE A 219 16.22 5.35 7.54
CA ILE A 219 17.30 4.33 7.53
C ILE A 219 17.25 3.38 8.74
N THR A 220 16.63 3.84 9.83
CA THR A 220 16.35 3.13 11.09
C THR A 220 15.17 2.18 11.00
N ASN A 221 14.24 2.35 10.05
CA ASN A 221 12.99 1.59 9.94
C ASN A 221 13.23 0.19 9.32
N ARG A 222 13.86 -0.69 10.11
CA ARG A 222 14.15 -2.10 9.74
C ARG A 222 12.91 -2.92 9.36
N PRO A 223 11.69 -2.68 9.91
CA PRO A 223 10.48 -3.32 9.42
C PRO A 223 10.12 -2.93 7.97
N ALA A 224 10.10 -1.64 7.65
CA ALA A 224 9.75 -1.15 6.31
C ALA A 224 10.80 -1.57 5.27
N LEU A 225 12.09 -1.42 5.58
CA LEU A 225 13.19 -1.85 4.70
C LEU A 225 13.04 -3.32 4.29
N ARG A 226 12.84 -4.22 5.27
CA ARG A 226 12.61 -5.65 4.99
C ARG A 226 11.32 -5.92 4.22
N LEU A 227 10.25 -5.16 4.45
CA LEU A 227 8.99 -5.31 3.72
C LEU A 227 9.21 -5.03 2.23
N TYR A 228 9.86 -3.92 1.90
CA TYR A 228 10.07 -3.49 0.51
C TYR A 228 11.16 -4.31 -0.20
N GLU A 229 12.25 -4.65 0.49
CA GLU A 229 13.31 -5.52 -0.06
C GLU A 229 12.76 -6.91 -0.45
N ASN A 230 11.87 -7.49 0.37
CA ASN A 230 11.18 -8.75 0.05
C ASN A 230 10.20 -8.63 -1.13
N LEU A 231 9.77 -7.42 -1.49
CA LEU A 231 8.94 -7.14 -2.68
C LEU A 231 9.78 -6.77 -3.91
N GLY A 232 11.10 -6.88 -3.84
CA GLY A 232 12.02 -6.60 -4.95
C GLY A 232 12.50 -5.15 -5.06
N PHE A 233 12.17 -4.28 -4.11
CA PHE A 233 12.74 -2.93 -4.09
C PHE A 233 14.23 -2.97 -3.70
N VAL A 234 15.04 -2.19 -4.41
CA VAL A 234 16.47 -2.00 -4.16
C VAL A 234 16.73 -0.61 -3.59
N ARG A 235 17.76 -0.46 -2.76
CA ARG A 235 18.21 0.82 -2.23
C ARG A 235 18.86 1.65 -3.36
N ASP A 236 18.20 2.73 -3.76
CA ASP A 236 18.61 3.59 -4.89
C ASP A 236 19.52 4.75 -4.43
N LYS A 237 19.17 5.41 -3.33
CA LYS A 237 19.89 6.58 -2.84
C LYS A 237 19.71 6.80 -1.33
N ARG A 238 20.74 7.27 -0.64
CA ARG A 238 20.65 7.84 0.71
C ARG A 238 20.39 9.34 0.62
N LEU A 239 19.42 9.84 1.38
CA LEU A 239 19.05 11.25 1.48
C LEU A 239 19.42 11.73 2.89
N PHE A 240 20.36 12.68 2.97
CA PHE A 240 20.87 13.19 4.24
C PHE A 240 19.86 14.12 4.91
N ARG A 241 19.58 13.92 6.20
CA ARG A 241 18.64 14.71 7.02
C ARG A 241 17.31 15.00 6.30
N TYR A 242 16.68 13.93 5.81
CA TYR A 242 15.48 14.02 4.96
C TYR A 242 14.20 14.24 5.76
N TYR A 243 14.10 13.60 6.92
CA TYR A 243 12.95 13.72 7.83
C TYR A 243 13.14 14.90 8.79
N LEU A 244 12.05 15.45 9.32
CA LEU A 244 12.06 16.61 10.23
C LEU A 244 12.82 16.34 11.54
N ASN A 245 12.86 15.08 11.97
CA ASN A 245 13.67 14.61 13.10
C ASN A 245 15.19 14.57 12.81
N GLY A 246 15.62 14.95 11.60
CA GLY A 246 17.02 14.94 11.16
C GLY A 246 17.54 13.56 10.76
N VAL A 247 16.70 12.52 10.73
CA VAL A 247 17.08 11.17 10.32
C VAL A 247 17.22 11.09 8.79
N ASP A 248 18.22 10.35 8.34
CA ASP A 248 18.45 10.08 6.92
C ASP A 248 17.39 9.12 6.36
N ALA A 249 16.94 9.38 5.13
CA ALA A 249 16.11 8.44 4.40
C ALA A 249 16.94 7.54 3.47
N LEU A 250 16.44 6.34 3.24
CA LEU A 250 16.77 5.54 2.07
C LEU A 250 15.62 5.66 1.07
N ARG A 251 15.92 6.15 -0.13
CA ARG A 251 15.06 5.96 -1.30
C ARG A 251 15.20 4.53 -1.78
N LEU A 252 14.08 3.83 -1.87
CA LEU A 252 13.98 2.52 -2.49
C LEU A 252 13.33 2.63 -3.86
N LYS A 253 13.67 1.71 -4.77
CA LYS A 253 13.15 1.66 -6.14
C LYS A 253 12.89 0.24 -6.59
N LEU A 254 11.77 0.04 -7.27
CA LEU A 254 11.43 -1.16 -8.03
C LEU A 254 11.30 -0.76 -9.50
N TRP A 255 12.06 -1.39 -10.39
CA TRP A 255 11.86 -1.28 -11.84
C TRP A 255 10.79 -2.28 -12.28
N LEU A 256 9.96 -1.91 -13.26
CA LEU A 256 8.88 -2.75 -13.80
C LEU A 256 9.10 -3.10 -15.29
N ARG A 257 9.84 -2.25 -16.01
CA ARG A 257 10.41 -2.43 -17.34
C ARG A 257 11.93 -2.25 -17.31
#